data_AF-A0A9D8T7Q9-F1
#
_entry.id   AF-A0A9D8T7Q9-F1
#
_cell.length_a   1.000
_cell.length_b   1.000
_cell.length_c   1.000
_cell.angle_alpha   90.00
_cell.angle_beta   90.00
_cell.angle_gamma   90.00
#
_symmetry.space_group_name_H-M   'P 1'
#
loop_
_entity.id
_entity.type
_entity.pdbx_description
1 polymer ?
#
loop_
_entity_poly.entity_id
_entity_poly.type
_entity_poly.pdbx_seq_one_letter_code
_entity_poly.pdbx_strand_id
1 'polypeptide(L)'
;MEKEFLVAEINRLRREKKAVIMAHYYQEKDIQDIADFIGDSLALAQQAAKTDADIIVMCGVHFMAETAKIISPDKKVLIPDEKAGCSLADSCQAAALKKYKDEHPGYTVISYVNTSAAVKALTDVVVTSTNAVQIVESFPKDAKIIFGPDRNLGNYINMLTGRQMLLWDGACHVHEQFSLEKIKELKAQYPDAKVISHPECKQAIADFSDYVGSTAALITYVQKSDAKQFIVATESGVLFEMRKLCPDKQFIPAPPQASSSENVCDYMRMNTLEKLYLCLRDENPEVRVDENIAKEAIKPIEKMLALSVAPKALPKLVFATHNAHKTSEVSAILKDKIDLINLSQLGCNEDIPETSDTLAGNALQKARYVYEKFGLDCFADDTGLEVESLDGGPGVYTARFAGEGCTFEQNVDKILQVMKGVENRKARFRTVIALIQGGKEYLFEGEVRGEITPDRIGEKGFGYDPVFRPEGYDQTFAEMGPDEKNKISHRGRAVQAFADFMLQSSR
;
A
#
# COMPACT_ATOMS: atom_id res chain seq x y z
N MET A 1 14.64 18.90 38.39
CA MET A 1 15.99 18.65 37.81
C MET A 1 16.11 19.46 36.54
N GLU A 2 17.30 19.98 36.20
CA GLU A 2 17.50 20.69 34.93
C GLU A 2 17.39 19.73 33.74
N LYS A 3 16.81 20.20 32.62
CA LYS A 3 16.57 19.39 31.43
C LYS A 3 17.85 18.78 30.86
N GLU A 4 18.92 19.57 30.78
CA GLU A 4 20.22 19.12 30.25
C GLU A 4 20.79 17.97 31.06
N PHE A 5 20.69 18.06 32.39
CA PHE A 5 21.05 16.98 33.30
C PHE A 5 20.21 15.71 33.05
N LEU A 6 18.88 15.84 32.96
CA LEU A 6 17.99 14.69 32.71
C LEU A 6 18.34 13.99 31.39
N VAL A 7 18.52 14.75 30.31
CA VAL A 7 18.87 14.19 29.00
C VAL A 7 20.25 13.51 29.04
N ALA A 8 21.25 14.12 29.69
CA ALA A 8 22.57 13.53 29.83
C ALA A 8 22.53 12.19 30.59
N GLU A 9 21.80 12.14 31.70
CA GLU A 9 21.68 10.93 32.51
C GLU A 9 20.84 9.84 31.83
N ILE A 10 19.74 10.19 31.15
CA ILE A 10 18.97 9.24 30.34
C ILE A 10 19.87 8.61 29.27
N ASN A 11 20.68 9.43 28.59
CA ASN A 11 21.62 8.96 27.57
C ASN A 11 22.73 8.06 28.15
N ARG A 12 23.17 8.32 29.38
CA ARG A 12 24.14 7.48 30.09
C ARG A 12 23.50 6.14 30.45
N LEU A 13 22.34 6.17 31.12
CA LEU A 13 21.62 4.99 31.61
C LEU A 13 21.17 4.07 30.47
N ARG A 14 20.64 4.60 29.36
CA ARG A 14 20.21 3.76 28.24
C ARG A 14 21.36 2.99 27.61
N ARG A 15 22.57 3.57 27.58
CA ARG A 15 23.77 2.89 27.07
C ARG A 15 24.26 1.81 28.04
N GLU A 16 24.35 2.13 29.33
CA GLU A 16 24.78 1.19 30.36
C GLU A 16 23.86 -0.03 30.47
N LYS A 17 22.55 0.19 30.35
CA LYS A 17 21.53 -0.85 30.52
C LYS A 17 21.07 -1.49 29.21
N LYS A 18 21.69 -1.11 28.08
CA LYS A 18 21.24 -1.51 26.72
C LYS A 18 19.73 -1.35 26.54
N ALA A 19 19.22 -0.18 26.94
CA ALA A 19 17.82 0.16 26.86
C ALA A 19 17.53 0.93 25.57
N VAL A 20 16.34 0.71 25.03
CA VAL A 20 15.77 1.48 23.92
C VAL A 20 14.56 2.28 24.40
N ILE A 21 14.49 3.56 24.02
CA ILE A 21 13.37 4.44 24.32
C ILE A 21 12.46 4.49 23.08
N MET A 22 11.24 4.01 23.25
CA MET A 22 10.21 3.98 22.21
C MET A 22 9.13 5.00 22.55
N ALA A 23 8.86 5.97 21.67
CA ALA A 23 7.89 7.03 21.91
C ALA A 23 6.76 7.04 20.87
N HIS A 24 5.53 7.22 21.34
CA HIS A 24 4.42 7.52 20.43
C HIS A 24 4.50 8.96 19.91
N TYR A 25 4.01 9.23 18.70
CA TYR A 25 3.93 10.59 18.12
C TYR A 25 3.18 11.62 18.99
N TYR A 26 2.42 11.17 19.98
CA TYR A 26 1.63 12.04 20.88
C TYR A 26 2.42 12.49 22.11
N GLN A 27 3.63 11.97 22.31
CA GLN A 27 4.51 12.38 23.40
C GLN A 27 4.90 13.86 23.29
N GLU A 28 5.36 14.45 24.40
CA GLU A 28 5.89 15.81 24.34
C GLU A 28 7.18 15.85 23.52
N LYS A 29 7.47 17.03 22.93
CA LYS A 29 8.68 17.28 22.13
C LYS A 29 9.93 16.71 22.81
N ASP A 30 10.08 16.98 24.11
CA ASP A 30 11.28 16.63 24.85
C ASP A 30 11.51 15.11 24.95
N ILE A 31 10.43 14.32 24.99
CA ILE A 31 10.50 12.86 24.94
C ILE A 31 10.74 12.39 23.50
N GLN A 32 10.04 12.98 22.52
CA GLN A 32 10.24 12.65 21.11
C GLN A 32 11.70 12.89 20.68
N ASP A 33 12.31 14.00 21.09
CA ASP A 33 13.69 14.37 20.73
C ASP A 33 14.76 13.37 21.20
N ILE A 34 14.51 12.65 22.30
CA ILE A 34 15.48 11.69 22.87
C ILE A 34 15.15 10.22 22.56
N ALA A 35 13.97 9.95 22.02
CA ALA A 35 13.53 8.59 21.69
C ALA A 35 14.42 7.97 20.61
N ASP A 36 14.77 6.70 20.78
CA ASP A 36 15.49 5.93 19.77
C ASP A 36 14.57 5.58 18.59
N PHE A 37 13.28 5.38 18.86
CA PHE A 37 12.25 5.13 17.87
C PHE A 37 10.98 5.92 18.18
N ILE A 38 10.46 6.63 17.17
CA ILE A 38 9.19 7.33 17.23
C ILE A 38 8.24 6.68 16.22
N GLY A 39 7.00 6.41 16.63
CA GLY A 39 6.05 5.73 15.76
C GLY A 39 4.60 5.79 16.21
N ASP A 40 3.72 5.27 15.37
CA ASP A 40 2.37 4.92 15.76
C ASP A 40 2.35 3.53 16.44
N SER A 41 1.18 3.08 16.89
CA SER A 41 1.05 1.79 17.58
C SER A 41 1.60 0.59 16.79
N LEU A 42 1.50 0.60 15.45
CA LEU A 42 1.96 -0.51 14.62
C LEU A 42 3.49 -0.50 14.50
N ALA A 43 4.07 0.66 14.20
CA ALA A 43 5.52 0.81 14.08
C ALA A 43 6.22 0.46 15.39
N LEU A 44 5.67 0.89 16.53
CA LEU A 44 6.22 0.57 17.85
C LEU A 44 6.11 -0.93 18.17
N ALA A 45 5.00 -1.59 17.83
CA ALA A 45 4.86 -3.04 18.00
C ALA A 45 5.86 -3.82 17.13
N GLN A 46 6.05 -3.41 15.87
CA GLN A 46 7.04 -4.00 14.98
C GLN A 46 8.47 -3.80 15.49
N GLN A 47 8.77 -2.63 16.06
CA GLN A 47 10.09 -2.35 16.62
C GLN A 47 10.35 -3.14 17.90
N ALA A 48 9.34 -3.28 18.76
CA ALA A 48 9.40 -4.14 19.95
C ALA A 48 9.67 -5.61 19.61
N ALA A 49 9.20 -6.10 18.45
CA ALA A 49 9.49 -7.45 17.97
C ALA A 49 10.92 -7.62 17.46
N LYS A 50 11.52 -6.57 16.91
CA LYS A 50 12.81 -6.63 16.20
C LYS A 50 14.02 -6.22 17.05
N THR A 51 13.81 -5.43 18.08
CA THR A 51 14.90 -4.87 18.90
C THR A 51 15.70 -5.95 19.62
N ASP A 52 17.01 -5.74 19.73
CA ASP A 52 17.98 -6.54 20.47
C ASP A 52 18.31 -5.96 21.86
N ALA A 53 17.70 -4.83 22.22
CA ALA A 53 17.83 -4.21 23.53
C ALA A 53 17.32 -5.13 24.66
N ASP A 54 17.98 -5.06 25.83
CA ASP A 54 17.58 -5.82 27.02
C ASP A 54 16.36 -5.18 27.72
N ILE A 55 16.25 -3.85 27.60
CA ILE A 55 15.18 -3.04 28.20
C ILE A 55 14.47 -2.23 27.13
N ILE A 56 13.14 -2.25 27.12
CA ILE A 56 12.29 -1.35 26.33
C ILE A 56 11.63 -0.37 27.30
N VAL A 57 11.86 0.93 27.13
CA VAL A 57 11.09 1.96 27.82
C VAL A 57 10.04 2.50 26.87
N MET A 58 8.78 2.19 27.15
CA MET A 58 7.63 2.61 26.35
C MET A 58 7.08 3.95 26.84
N CYS A 59 7.49 5.03 26.19
CA CYS A 59 6.90 6.36 26.36
C CYS A 59 5.59 6.44 25.57
N GLY A 60 4.55 5.85 26.13
CA GLY A 60 3.21 5.75 25.55
C GLY A 60 2.17 5.57 26.64
N VAL A 61 1.22 4.67 26.40
CA VAL A 61 0.17 4.28 27.35
C VAL A 61 0.25 2.80 27.66
N HIS A 62 -0.36 2.37 28.76
CA HIS A 62 -0.19 1.06 29.38
C HIS A 62 -0.40 -0.11 28.41
N PHE A 63 -1.46 -0.08 27.59
CA PHE A 63 -1.71 -1.17 26.62
C PHE A 63 -0.60 -1.33 25.57
N MET A 64 0.11 -0.25 25.23
CA MET A 64 1.24 -0.30 24.29
C MET A 64 2.43 -1.01 24.95
N ALA A 65 2.67 -0.71 26.23
CA ALA A 65 3.70 -1.38 27.01
C ALA A 65 3.35 -2.86 27.26
N GLU A 66 2.08 -3.19 27.53
CA GLU A 66 1.61 -4.58 27.58
C GLU A 66 1.85 -5.30 26.24
N THR A 67 1.54 -4.64 25.13
CA THR A 67 1.75 -5.19 23.78
C THR A 67 3.24 -5.47 23.53
N ALA A 68 4.12 -4.53 23.90
CA ALA A 68 5.57 -4.75 23.81
C ALA A 68 6.05 -5.90 24.72
N LYS A 69 5.49 -6.04 25.94
CA LYS A 69 5.82 -7.15 26.85
C LYS A 69 5.34 -8.50 26.34
N ILE A 70 4.17 -8.55 25.71
CA ILE A 70 3.64 -9.78 25.10
C ILE A 70 4.51 -10.22 23.91
N ILE A 71 4.91 -9.28 23.06
CA ILE A 71 5.74 -9.55 21.87
C ILE A 71 7.19 -9.92 22.25
N SER A 72 7.73 -9.30 23.30
CA SER A 72 9.09 -9.52 23.80
C SER A 72 9.06 -10.02 25.26
N PRO A 73 8.62 -11.27 25.50
CA PRO A 73 8.40 -11.78 26.86
C PRO A 73 9.67 -11.83 27.70
N ASP A 74 10.82 -12.08 27.08
CA ASP A 74 12.12 -12.19 27.76
C ASP A 74 12.76 -10.83 28.07
N LYS A 75 12.25 -9.73 27.48
CA LYS A 75 12.78 -8.38 27.70
C LYS A 75 12.12 -7.71 28.89
N LYS A 76 12.84 -6.80 29.55
CA LYS A 76 12.26 -5.92 30.56
C LYS A 76 11.54 -4.78 29.85
N VAL A 77 10.23 -4.62 30.11
CA VAL A 77 9.45 -3.53 29.53
C VAL A 77 9.05 -2.59 30.65
N LEU A 78 9.41 -1.31 30.50
CA LEU A 78 9.15 -0.26 31.47
C LEU A 78 8.21 0.78 30.88
N ILE A 79 7.44 1.44 31.74
CA ILE A 79 6.59 2.58 31.38
C ILE A 79 6.88 3.73 32.36
N PRO A 80 7.15 4.98 31.90
CA PRO A 80 7.46 6.07 32.83
C PRO A 80 6.35 6.38 33.85
N ASP A 81 5.09 6.14 33.49
CA ASP A 81 3.95 6.27 34.40
C ASP A 81 2.95 5.13 34.18
N GLU A 82 2.77 4.29 35.20
CA GLU A 82 1.82 3.17 35.17
C GLU A 82 0.35 3.61 35.00
N LYS A 83 0.04 4.87 35.35
CA LYS A 83 -1.32 5.44 35.25
C LYS A 83 -1.61 6.02 33.87
N ALA A 84 -0.64 6.00 32.94
CA ALA A 84 -0.84 6.40 31.56
C ALA A 84 -1.79 5.42 30.84
N GLY A 85 -3.10 5.54 31.11
CA GLY A 85 -4.16 4.68 30.59
C GLY A 85 -4.65 5.07 29.19
N CYS A 86 -5.85 4.61 28.82
CA CYS A 86 -6.48 4.99 27.57
C CYS A 86 -7.99 4.83 27.67
N SER A 87 -8.76 5.90 27.42
CA SER A 87 -10.23 5.86 27.51
C SER A 87 -10.87 4.79 26.63
N LEU A 88 -10.26 4.48 25.47
CA LEU A 88 -10.73 3.41 24.59
C LEU A 88 -10.49 2.02 25.19
N ALA A 89 -9.31 1.78 25.76
CA ALA A 89 -9.01 0.52 26.42
C ALA A 89 -9.95 0.31 27.62
N ASP A 90 -10.22 1.37 28.37
CA ASP A 90 -11.11 1.34 29.53
C ASP A 90 -12.58 1.10 29.15
N SER A 91 -13.00 1.53 27.95
CA SER A 91 -14.38 1.32 27.47
C SER A 91 -14.72 -0.13 27.15
N CYS A 92 -13.73 -1.03 27.03
CA CYS A 92 -13.94 -2.43 26.72
C CYS A 92 -13.25 -3.33 27.73
N GLN A 93 -14.04 -3.85 28.67
CA GLN A 93 -13.56 -4.78 29.69
C GLN A 93 -13.68 -6.23 29.21
N ALA A 94 -12.67 -7.05 29.49
CA ALA A 94 -12.60 -8.43 28.99
C ALA A 94 -13.84 -9.27 29.35
N ALA A 95 -14.37 -9.13 30.57
CA ALA A 95 -15.58 -9.84 30.99
C ALA A 95 -16.82 -9.43 30.16
N ALA A 96 -16.94 -8.15 29.82
CA ALA A 96 -18.04 -7.63 29.02
C ALA A 96 -17.91 -8.08 27.54
N LEU A 97 -16.69 -8.03 26.98
CA LEU A 97 -16.43 -8.54 25.63
C LEU A 97 -16.70 -10.04 25.54
N LYS A 98 -16.30 -10.81 26.54
CA LYS A 98 -16.57 -12.25 26.59
C LYS A 98 -18.07 -12.53 26.53
N LYS A 99 -18.85 -11.86 27.39
CA LYS A 99 -20.31 -11.98 27.37
C LYS A 99 -20.89 -11.60 26.01
N TYR A 100 -20.42 -10.50 25.43
CA TYR A 100 -20.87 -10.05 24.11
C TYR A 100 -20.53 -11.06 23.00
N LYS A 101 -19.35 -11.69 23.05
CA LYS A 101 -18.94 -12.78 22.14
C LYS A 101 -19.84 -14.00 22.30
N ASP A 102 -20.15 -14.40 23.54
CA ASP A 102 -21.01 -15.55 23.84
C ASP A 102 -22.46 -15.33 23.34
N GLU A 103 -22.95 -14.09 23.36
CA GLU A 103 -24.26 -13.70 22.80
C GLU A 103 -24.28 -13.66 21.26
N HIS A 104 -23.12 -13.68 20.61
CA HIS A 104 -22.96 -13.57 19.16
C HIS A 104 -22.12 -14.75 18.60
N PRO A 105 -22.61 -16.00 18.69
CA PRO A 105 -21.87 -17.17 18.23
C PRO A 105 -21.57 -17.09 16.72
N GLY A 106 -20.34 -17.45 16.34
CA GLY A 106 -19.87 -17.44 14.96
C GLY A 106 -19.35 -16.09 14.45
N TYR A 107 -19.32 -15.04 15.29
CA TYR A 107 -18.64 -13.80 14.95
C TYR A 107 -17.14 -13.89 15.19
N THR A 108 -16.36 -13.35 14.24
CA THR A 108 -14.93 -13.08 14.43
C THR A 108 -14.76 -11.77 15.19
N VAL A 109 -13.99 -11.78 16.26
CA VAL A 109 -13.67 -10.61 17.06
C VAL A 109 -12.39 -9.96 16.54
N ILE A 110 -12.52 -8.78 15.97
CA ILE A 110 -11.41 -7.92 15.58
C ILE A 110 -11.32 -6.77 16.59
N SER A 111 -10.18 -6.64 17.25
CA SER A 111 -9.99 -5.58 18.26
C SER A 111 -8.87 -4.64 17.85
N TYR A 112 -9.12 -3.36 17.96
CA TYR A 112 -8.11 -2.33 17.90
C TYR A 112 -7.09 -2.55 19.04
N VAL A 113 -5.82 -2.24 18.77
CA VAL A 113 -4.71 -2.42 19.70
C VAL A 113 -4.90 -1.67 21.02
N ASN A 114 -5.72 -0.61 21.01
CA ASN A 114 -6.14 0.22 22.14
C ASN A 114 -7.10 -0.54 23.09
N THR A 115 -6.67 -1.71 23.56
CA THR A 115 -7.39 -2.65 24.42
C THR A 115 -6.41 -3.30 25.40
N SER A 116 -6.87 -3.75 26.56
CA SER A 116 -5.99 -4.46 27.52
C SER A 116 -5.49 -5.80 26.98
N ALA A 117 -4.41 -6.33 27.55
CA ALA A 117 -3.94 -7.69 27.29
C ALA A 117 -5.05 -8.75 27.46
N ALA A 118 -5.91 -8.59 28.48
CA ALA A 118 -7.02 -9.49 28.74
C ALA A 118 -8.09 -9.47 27.64
N VAL A 119 -8.35 -8.31 27.03
CA VAL A 119 -9.22 -8.22 25.86
C VAL A 119 -8.56 -8.88 24.65
N LYS A 120 -7.27 -8.62 24.41
CA LYS A 120 -6.51 -9.26 23.32
C LYS A 120 -6.55 -10.79 23.41
N ALA A 121 -6.54 -11.36 24.61
CA ALA A 121 -6.68 -12.81 24.81
C ALA A 121 -8.04 -13.39 24.35
N LEU A 122 -9.06 -12.55 24.14
CA LEU A 122 -10.39 -12.94 23.63
C LEU A 122 -10.60 -12.62 22.14
N THR A 123 -9.63 -11.91 21.54
CA THR A 123 -9.64 -11.37 20.18
C THR A 123 -9.09 -12.38 19.18
N ASP A 124 -9.68 -12.45 17.99
CA ASP A 124 -9.20 -13.32 16.91
C ASP A 124 -8.12 -12.65 16.03
N VAL A 125 -8.20 -11.32 15.84
CA VAL A 125 -7.15 -10.50 15.20
C VAL A 125 -7.09 -9.10 15.81
N VAL A 126 -5.88 -8.63 16.15
CA VAL A 126 -5.66 -7.24 16.56
C VAL A 126 -5.47 -6.36 15.32
N VAL A 127 -5.88 -5.10 15.36
CA VAL A 127 -5.60 -4.11 14.31
C VAL A 127 -5.06 -2.81 14.91
N THR A 128 -4.57 -1.92 14.05
CA THR A 128 -4.26 -0.53 14.34
C THR A 128 -4.98 0.37 13.33
N SER A 129 -5.03 1.69 13.55
CA SER A 129 -5.60 2.61 12.55
C SER A 129 -4.85 2.58 11.21
N THR A 130 -3.61 2.06 11.18
CA THR A 130 -2.79 1.94 9.97
C THR A 130 -3.17 0.75 9.09
N ASN A 131 -3.62 -0.37 9.67
CA ASN A 131 -3.85 -1.63 8.95
C ASN A 131 -5.30 -2.15 9.04
N ALA A 132 -6.19 -1.48 9.78
CA ALA A 132 -7.52 -2.01 10.10
C ALA A 132 -8.36 -2.31 8.85
N VAL A 133 -8.38 -1.41 7.86
CA VAL A 133 -9.13 -1.61 6.60
C VAL A 133 -8.59 -2.85 5.87
N GLN A 134 -7.28 -2.90 5.63
CA GLN A 134 -6.61 -4.02 4.96
C GLN A 134 -6.91 -5.36 5.65
N ILE A 135 -6.80 -5.42 6.98
CA ILE A 135 -7.05 -6.65 7.73
C ILE A 135 -8.52 -7.04 7.64
N VAL A 136 -9.46 -6.11 7.78
CA VAL A 136 -10.90 -6.39 7.65
C VAL A 136 -11.26 -6.88 6.25
N GLU A 137 -10.64 -6.33 5.20
CA GLU A 137 -10.84 -6.78 3.81
C GLU A 137 -10.28 -8.17 3.53
N SER A 138 -9.30 -8.64 4.33
CA SER A 138 -8.74 -9.99 4.18
C SER A 138 -9.71 -11.13 4.55
N PHE A 139 -10.80 -10.83 5.26
CA PHE A 139 -11.83 -11.81 5.59
C PHE A 139 -12.86 -11.96 4.46
N PRO A 140 -13.58 -13.10 4.38
CA PRO A 140 -14.72 -13.24 3.45
C PRO A 140 -15.73 -12.09 3.59
N LYS A 141 -16.37 -11.68 2.48
CA LYS A 141 -17.30 -10.53 2.47
C LYS A 141 -18.50 -10.71 3.40
N ASP A 142 -18.96 -11.95 3.56
CA ASP A 142 -20.07 -12.38 4.41
C ASP A 142 -19.66 -12.72 5.84
N ALA A 143 -18.37 -12.58 6.19
CA ALA A 143 -17.88 -12.83 7.54
C ALA A 143 -18.57 -11.90 8.54
N LYS A 144 -19.16 -12.51 9.57
CA LYS A 144 -19.75 -11.83 10.72
C LYS A 144 -18.63 -11.34 11.63
N ILE A 145 -18.48 -10.03 11.79
CA ILE A 145 -17.37 -9.41 12.50
C ILE A 145 -17.90 -8.53 13.65
N ILE A 146 -17.34 -8.72 14.85
CA ILE A 146 -17.40 -7.76 15.95
C ILE A 146 -16.12 -6.92 15.87
N PHE A 147 -16.27 -5.60 15.83
CA PHE A 147 -15.17 -4.66 15.82
C PHE A 147 -15.23 -3.76 17.07
N GLY A 148 -14.10 -3.59 17.75
CA GLY A 148 -14.05 -2.71 18.93
C GLY A 148 -12.64 -2.30 19.32
N PRO A 149 -12.48 -1.40 20.31
CA PRO A 149 -13.56 -0.78 21.05
C PRO A 149 -14.06 0.51 20.40
N ASP A 150 -13.40 1.01 19.35
CA ASP A 150 -13.71 2.31 18.76
C ASP A 150 -14.80 2.21 17.67
N ARG A 151 -15.96 2.79 17.94
CA ARG A 151 -17.09 2.83 16.99
C ARG A 151 -16.83 3.72 15.79
N ASN A 152 -16.04 4.79 15.92
CA ASN A 152 -15.79 5.75 14.85
C ASN A 152 -14.88 5.11 13.81
N LEU A 153 -13.80 4.45 14.23
CA LEU A 153 -12.94 3.66 13.36
C LEU A 153 -13.73 2.51 12.72
N GLY A 154 -14.58 1.82 13.49
CA GLY A 154 -15.47 0.77 12.96
C GLY A 154 -16.43 1.26 11.87
N ASN A 155 -17.06 2.42 12.08
CA ASN A 155 -17.92 3.07 11.10
C ASN A 155 -17.16 3.50 9.85
N TYR A 156 -15.97 4.07 10.02
CA TYR A 156 -15.09 4.44 8.91
C TYR A 156 -14.75 3.22 8.04
N ILE A 157 -14.43 2.07 8.65
CA ILE A 157 -14.17 0.82 7.92
C ILE A 157 -15.45 0.32 7.21
N ASN A 158 -16.60 0.34 7.88
CA ASN A 158 -17.88 -0.05 7.26
C ASN A 158 -18.18 0.83 6.03
N MET A 159 -17.95 2.14 6.12
CA MET A 159 -18.14 3.08 5.02
C MET A 159 -17.23 2.76 3.82
N LEU A 160 -15.94 2.52 4.06
CA LEU A 160 -14.98 2.24 2.99
C LEU A 160 -15.20 0.88 2.33
N THR A 161 -15.53 -0.14 3.12
CA THR A 161 -15.58 -1.54 2.67
C THR A 161 -16.99 -2.00 2.28
N GLY A 162 -18.02 -1.25 2.64
CA GLY A 162 -19.42 -1.65 2.49
C GLY A 162 -19.87 -2.76 3.47
N ARG A 163 -19.05 -3.11 4.46
CA ARG A 163 -19.38 -4.11 5.48
C ARG A 163 -20.41 -3.60 6.49
N GLN A 164 -21.00 -4.55 7.21
CA GLN A 164 -21.94 -4.33 8.31
C GLN A 164 -21.42 -5.00 9.59
N MET A 165 -20.28 -4.52 10.10
CA MET A 165 -19.70 -5.05 11.35
C MET A 165 -20.52 -4.63 12.56
N LEU A 166 -20.59 -5.50 13.58
CA LEU A 166 -21.12 -5.14 14.90
C LEU A 166 -20.06 -4.33 15.65
N LEU A 167 -20.39 -3.10 16.02
CA LEU A 167 -19.42 -2.18 16.63
C LEU A 167 -19.61 -2.11 18.14
N TRP A 168 -18.50 -2.23 18.87
CA TRP A 168 -18.45 -1.89 20.29
C TRP A 168 -18.61 -0.38 20.46
N ASP A 169 -19.48 0.07 21.37
CA ASP A 169 -19.79 1.49 21.58
C ASP A 169 -18.78 2.17 22.52
N GLY A 170 -17.51 2.20 22.09
CA GLY A 170 -16.45 2.99 22.70
C GLY A 170 -15.97 4.09 21.76
N ALA A 171 -15.33 5.11 22.32
CA ALA A 171 -14.73 6.20 21.54
C ALA A 171 -13.56 6.86 22.29
N CYS A 172 -12.61 7.43 21.54
CA CYS A 172 -11.53 8.23 22.11
C CYS A 172 -12.05 9.58 22.62
N HIS A 173 -11.80 9.89 23.89
CA HIS A 173 -12.23 11.17 24.48
C HIS A 173 -11.60 12.39 23.80
N VAL A 174 -10.41 12.27 23.20
CA VAL A 174 -9.76 13.36 22.46
C VAL A 174 -10.47 13.57 21.12
N HIS A 175 -10.60 12.52 20.31
CA HIS A 175 -11.15 12.63 18.96
C HIS A 175 -12.67 12.88 18.92
N GLU A 176 -13.38 12.56 20.00
CA GLU A 176 -14.79 12.92 20.17
C GLU A 176 -15.03 14.42 20.43
N GLN A 177 -13.99 15.16 20.85
CA GLN A 177 -14.13 16.56 21.22
C GLN A 177 -14.05 17.53 20.04
N PHE A 178 -13.57 17.14 18.86
CA PHE A 178 -13.44 18.06 17.73
C PHE A 178 -14.78 18.69 17.31
N SER A 179 -14.78 20.00 17.08
CA SER A 179 -15.97 20.75 16.67
C SER A 179 -15.97 21.01 15.18
N LEU A 180 -16.94 20.42 14.46
CA LEU A 180 -17.09 20.66 13.02
C LEU A 180 -17.29 22.13 12.70
N GLU A 181 -18.14 22.83 13.47
CA GLU A 181 -18.44 24.24 13.22
C GLU A 181 -17.20 25.12 13.37
N LYS A 182 -16.40 24.92 14.42
CA LYS A 182 -15.14 25.66 14.59
C LYS A 182 -14.09 25.28 13.54
N ILE A 183 -14.08 24.04 13.06
CA ILE A 183 -13.21 23.61 11.94
C ILE A 183 -13.62 24.33 10.64
N LYS A 184 -14.93 24.49 10.38
CA LYS A 184 -15.43 25.28 9.25
C LYS A 184 -15.04 26.75 9.38
N GLU A 185 -15.14 27.33 10.57
CA GLU A 185 -14.68 28.70 10.84
C GLU A 185 -13.18 28.87 10.57
N LEU A 186 -12.34 27.92 11.02
CA LEU A 186 -10.92 27.91 10.69
C LEU A 186 -10.68 27.73 9.20
N LYS A 187 -11.41 26.85 8.52
CA LYS A 187 -11.30 26.66 7.07
C LYS A 187 -11.70 27.93 6.30
N ALA A 188 -12.62 28.74 6.82
CA ALA A 188 -12.94 30.05 6.26
C ALA A 188 -11.80 31.08 6.48
N GLN A 189 -11.09 31.01 7.60
CA GLN A 189 -9.90 31.85 7.87
C GLN A 189 -8.67 31.41 7.06
N TYR A 190 -8.55 30.11 6.79
CA TYR A 190 -7.46 29.47 6.04
C TYR A 190 -8.03 28.72 4.82
N PRO A 191 -8.49 29.43 3.78
CA PRO A 191 -9.21 28.82 2.66
C PRO A 191 -8.38 27.76 1.92
N ASP A 192 -7.06 27.93 1.85
CA ASP A 192 -6.15 27.00 1.18
C ASP A 192 -5.73 25.80 2.07
N ALA A 193 -6.08 25.81 3.36
CA ALA A 193 -5.65 24.76 4.28
C ALA A 193 -6.39 23.45 4.06
N LYS A 194 -5.67 22.34 3.85
CA LYS A 194 -6.27 21.00 3.78
C LYS A 194 -6.69 20.54 5.16
N VAL A 195 -7.91 20.04 5.31
CA VAL A 195 -8.40 19.46 6.57
C VAL A 195 -8.03 17.99 6.59
N ILE A 196 -7.29 17.55 7.60
CA ILE A 196 -6.90 16.13 7.74
C ILE A 196 -7.31 15.62 9.11
N SER A 197 -7.82 14.40 9.20
CA SER A 197 -8.31 13.84 10.48
C SER A 197 -7.91 12.40 10.72
N HIS A 198 -7.87 12.02 12.00
CA HIS A 198 -7.75 10.61 12.39
C HIS A 198 -9.09 9.88 12.21
N PRO A 199 -9.12 8.57 11.87
CA PRO A 199 -10.36 7.80 11.75
C PRO A 199 -11.10 7.54 13.07
N GLU A 200 -10.52 7.93 14.21
CA GLU A 200 -11.22 7.94 15.51
C GLU A 200 -12.14 9.16 15.69
N CYS A 201 -12.06 10.15 14.79
CA CYS A 201 -12.96 11.31 14.79
C CYS A 201 -14.39 10.90 14.42
N LYS A 202 -15.37 11.69 14.90
CA LYS A 202 -16.77 11.57 14.48
C LYS A 202 -16.91 11.61 12.96
N GLN A 203 -17.89 10.86 12.43
CA GLN A 203 -18.14 10.77 10.98
C GLN A 203 -18.24 12.15 10.31
N ALA A 204 -18.93 13.11 10.93
CA ALA A 204 -19.08 14.46 10.39
C ALA A 204 -17.75 15.22 10.21
N ILE A 205 -16.72 14.89 10.99
CA ILE A 205 -15.35 15.42 10.81
C ILE A 205 -14.64 14.67 9.69
N ALA A 206 -14.76 13.35 9.65
CA ALA A 206 -14.17 12.52 8.62
C ALA A 206 -14.70 12.90 7.22
N ASP A 207 -16.01 13.09 7.08
CA ASP A 207 -16.67 13.51 5.83
C ASP A 207 -16.24 14.90 5.36
N PHE A 208 -15.90 15.79 6.29
CA PHE A 208 -15.43 17.14 5.98
C PHE A 208 -13.94 17.20 5.67
N SER A 209 -13.18 16.13 5.94
CA SER A 209 -11.73 16.12 5.80
C SER A 209 -11.31 15.80 4.36
N ASP A 210 -10.29 16.51 3.87
CA ASP A 210 -9.60 16.21 2.61
C ASP A 210 -8.83 14.89 2.66
N TYR A 211 -8.42 14.45 3.86
CA TYR A 211 -7.73 13.17 4.07
C TYR A 211 -8.00 12.61 5.46
N VAL A 212 -8.27 11.31 5.53
CA VAL A 212 -8.48 10.57 6.78
C VAL A 212 -7.47 9.43 6.86
N GLY A 213 -6.75 9.30 7.97
CA GLY A 213 -5.76 8.24 8.13
C GLY A 213 -5.16 8.16 9.53
N SER A 214 -4.40 7.09 9.79
CA SER A 214 -3.63 6.95 11.02
C SER A 214 -2.60 8.08 11.19
N THR A 215 -2.05 8.25 12.39
CA THR A 215 -1.04 9.27 12.66
C THR A 215 0.14 9.23 11.67
N ALA A 216 0.67 8.03 11.37
CA ALA A 216 1.73 7.86 10.38
C ALA A 216 1.27 8.19 8.95
N ALA A 217 0.02 7.85 8.60
CA ALA A 217 -0.57 8.16 7.30
C ALA A 217 -0.78 9.67 7.12
N LEU A 218 -1.22 10.39 8.17
CA LEU A 218 -1.32 11.84 8.19
C LEU A 218 0.05 12.49 7.96
N ILE A 219 1.09 12.05 8.70
CA ILE A 219 2.48 12.53 8.52
C ILE A 219 2.98 12.27 7.09
N THR A 220 2.67 11.11 6.52
CA THR A 220 3.05 10.76 5.14
C THR A 220 2.31 11.63 4.11
N TYR A 221 1.02 11.85 4.32
CA TYR A 221 0.18 12.66 3.44
C TYR A 221 0.69 14.11 3.38
N VAL A 222 1.00 14.72 4.54
CA VAL A 222 1.48 16.11 4.56
C VAL A 222 2.84 16.25 3.90
N GLN A 223 3.72 15.24 3.94
CA GLN A 223 5.00 15.28 3.22
C GLN A 223 4.81 15.27 1.70
N LYS A 224 3.91 14.43 1.20
CA LYS A 224 3.64 14.24 -0.23
C LYS A 224 2.76 15.32 -0.86
N SER A 225 1.95 15.99 -0.06
CA SER A 225 1.03 17.03 -0.54
C SER A 225 1.76 18.32 -0.90
N ASP A 226 1.37 18.98 -1.97
CA ASP A 226 1.88 20.32 -2.34
C ASP A 226 1.27 21.45 -1.51
N ALA A 227 0.21 21.17 -0.73
CA ALA A 227 -0.44 22.17 0.11
C ALA A 227 0.51 22.72 1.19
N LYS A 228 0.36 24.00 1.52
CA LYS A 228 1.21 24.71 2.49
C LYS A 228 0.59 24.83 3.88
N GLN A 229 -0.72 24.63 3.99
CA GLN A 229 -1.45 24.80 5.24
C GLN A 229 -2.32 23.56 5.49
N PHE A 230 -2.37 23.10 6.74
CA PHE A 230 -3.17 21.95 7.14
C PHE A 230 -3.90 22.23 8.45
N ILE A 231 -5.20 21.98 8.49
CA ILE A 231 -5.99 21.90 9.73
C ILE A 231 -5.98 20.44 10.17
N VAL A 232 -5.40 20.15 11.32
CA VAL A 232 -5.08 18.78 11.76
C VAL A 232 -5.99 18.39 12.92
N ALA A 233 -6.92 17.47 12.65
CA ALA A 233 -7.86 16.91 13.62
C ALA A 233 -7.36 15.56 14.16
N THR A 234 -6.36 15.64 15.03
CA THR A 234 -5.87 14.54 15.89
C THR A 234 -5.17 15.14 17.12
N GLU A 235 -4.57 14.31 17.98
CA GLU A 235 -3.83 14.80 19.15
C GLU A 235 -2.62 15.66 18.74
N SER A 236 -2.45 16.79 19.44
CA SER A 236 -1.53 17.88 19.12
C SER A 236 -0.03 17.53 19.10
N GLY A 237 0.40 16.47 19.79
CA GLY A 237 1.78 16.01 19.81
C GLY A 237 2.31 15.64 18.43
N VAL A 238 1.43 15.18 17.52
CA VAL A 238 1.81 14.87 16.13
C VAL A 238 2.38 16.09 15.40
N LEU A 239 1.95 17.29 15.79
CA LEU A 239 2.33 18.53 15.11
C LEU A 239 3.82 18.80 15.26
N PHE A 240 4.47 18.28 16.31
CA PHE A 240 5.91 18.39 16.47
C PHE A 240 6.64 17.67 15.32
N GLU A 241 6.33 16.40 15.09
CA GLU A 241 6.94 15.61 14.03
C GLU A 241 6.59 16.14 12.64
N MET A 242 5.34 16.59 12.43
CA MET A 242 4.93 17.23 11.17
C MET A 242 5.75 18.50 10.89
N ARG A 243 5.95 19.38 11.88
CA ARG A 243 6.78 20.59 11.72
C ARG A 243 8.26 20.26 11.49
N LYS A 244 8.76 19.20 12.12
CA LYS A 244 10.15 18.75 11.95
C LYS A 244 10.40 18.24 10.53
N LEU A 245 9.49 17.46 9.98
CA LEU A 245 9.62 16.88 8.63
C LEU A 245 9.23 17.87 7.52
N CYS A 246 8.38 18.84 7.83
CA CYS A 246 7.84 19.82 6.88
C CYS A 246 7.93 21.25 7.44
N PRO A 247 9.14 21.82 7.61
CA PRO A 247 9.32 23.13 8.24
C PRO A 247 8.67 24.28 7.46
N ASP A 248 8.51 24.13 6.14
CA ASP A 248 7.90 25.14 5.26
C ASP A 248 6.36 25.09 5.24
N LYS A 249 5.74 24.20 6.03
CA LYS A 249 4.28 23.99 6.06
C LYS A 249 3.72 24.46 7.40
N GLN A 250 2.55 25.09 7.35
CA GLN A 250 1.81 25.55 8.52
C GLN A 250 0.82 24.48 8.97
N PHE A 251 0.90 24.08 10.24
CA PHE A 251 0.00 23.10 10.84
C PHE A 251 -0.85 23.78 11.92
N ILE A 252 -2.16 23.79 11.71
CA ILE A 252 -3.16 24.44 12.55
C ILE A 252 -3.89 23.33 13.31
N PRO A 253 -3.81 23.26 14.65
CA PRO A 253 -4.57 22.28 15.41
C PRO A 253 -6.07 22.53 15.22
N ALA A 254 -6.83 21.49 14.90
CA ALA A 254 -8.29 21.58 14.93
C ALA A 254 -8.76 21.85 16.37
N PRO A 255 -9.81 22.66 16.60
CA PRO A 255 -10.27 23.05 17.92
C PRO A 255 -11.27 22.04 18.51
N PRO A 256 -11.27 21.85 19.84
CA PRO A 256 -12.31 21.09 20.51
C PRO A 256 -13.61 21.90 20.66
N GLN A 257 -14.67 21.21 21.10
CA GLN A 257 -15.97 21.79 21.39
C GLN A 257 -15.89 22.75 22.58
N ALA A 258 -15.18 22.37 23.65
CA ALA A 258 -14.84 23.27 24.75
C ALA A 258 -13.82 24.32 24.29
N SER A 259 -13.94 25.57 24.76
CA SER A 259 -13.05 26.68 24.38
C SER A 259 -11.70 26.68 25.12
N SER A 260 -11.56 25.89 26.20
CA SER A 260 -10.41 25.92 27.11
C SER A 260 -9.55 24.66 27.09
N SER A 261 -9.86 23.66 26.26
CA SER A 261 -9.02 22.46 26.13
C SER A 261 -8.13 22.57 24.90
N GLU A 262 -6.84 22.30 25.06
CA GLU A 262 -6.00 21.89 23.95
C GLU A 262 -6.35 20.43 23.60
N ASN A 263 -6.28 20.04 22.32
CA ASN A 263 -6.55 18.66 21.91
C ASN A 263 -5.36 17.74 22.24
N VAL A 264 -5.18 17.53 23.54
CA VAL A 264 -4.09 16.82 24.17
C VAL A 264 -4.66 15.61 24.89
N CYS A 265 -3.99 14.47 24.77
CA CYS A 265 -4.32 13.29 25.56
C CYS A 265 -3.62 13.37 26.92
N ASP A 266 -4.40 13.56 28.00
CA ASP A 266 -3.87 13.67 29.36
C ASP A 266 -3.01 12.46 29.74
N TYR A 267 -3.40 11.25 29.32
CA TYR A 267 -2.63 10.03 29.57
C TYR A 267 -1.26 10.03 28.88
N MET A 268 -1.16 10.53 27.65
CA MET A 268 0.12 10.62 26.94
C MET A 268 1.06 11.60 27.67
N ARG A 269 0.51 12.73 28.17
CA ARG A 269 1.25 13.76 28.93
C ARG A 269 1.68 13.34 30.33
N MET A 270 1.24 12.18 30.82
CA MET A 270 1.73 11.66 32.10
C MET A 270 3.21 11.29 32.04
N ASN A 271 3.73 10.98 30.86
CA ASN A 271 5.14 10.71 30.63
C ASN A 271 5.91 12.05 30.61
N THR A 272 6.95 12.16 31.45
CA THR A 272 7.84 13.34 31.49
C THR A 272 9.30 12.90 31.44
N LEU A 273 10.22 13.80 31.08
CA LEU A 273 11.67 13.51 31.13
C LEU A 273 12.12 13.06 32.52
N GLU A 274 11.59 13.68 33.58
CA GLU A 274 11.90 13.29 34.95
C GLU A 274 11.45 11.86 35.25
N LYS A 275 10.22 11.51 34.88
CA LYS A 275 9.73 10.14 35.07
C LYS A 275 10.48 9.13 34.22
N LEU A 276 10.83 9.46 32.99
CA LEU A 276 11.65 8.60 32.13
C LEU A 276 13.05 8.36 32.73
N TYR A 277 13.69 9.41 33.25
CA TYR A 277 14.97 9.28 33.96
C TYR A 277 14.85 8.37 35.19
N LEU A 278 13.87 8.63 36.07
CA LEU A 278 13.63 7.81 37.27
C LEU A 278 13.32 6.36 36.88
N CYS A 279 12.53 6.17 35.83
CA CYS A 279 12.15 4.87 35.31
C CYS A 279 13.36 4.07 34.83
N LEU A 280 14.28 4.68 34.09
CA LEU A 280 15.54 4.04 33.68
C LEU A 280 16.48 3.78 34.87
N ARG A 281 16.59 4.74 35.79
CA ARG A 281 17.48 4.64 36.96
C ARG A 281 17.08 3.47 37.86
N ASP A 282 15.79 3.40 38.17
CA ASP A 282 15.21 2.46 39.13
C ASP A 282 14.70 1.16 38.47
N GLU A 283 14.64 1.14 37.13
CA GLU A 283 14.04 0.08 36.32
C GLU A 283 12.61 -0.29 36.74
N ASN A 284 11.81 0.73 37.06
CA ASN A 284 10.47 0.63 37.59
C ASN A 284 9.61 1.83 37.12
N PRO A 285 8.30 1.69 36.86
CA PRO A 285 7.51 0.46 36.91
C PRO A 285 7.79 -0.49 35.74
N GLU A 286 7.95 -1.78 36.07
CA GLU A 286 8.03 -2.87 35.10
C GLU A 286 6.61 -3.34 34.75
N VAL A 287 6.33 -3.42 33.44
CA VAL A 287 5.07 -3.97 32.93
C VAL A 287 5.13 -5.49 32.94
N ARG A 288 4.15 -6.09 33.61
CA ARG A 288 3.98 -7.55 33.71
C ARG A 288 2.60 -7.94 33.20
N VAL A 289 2.55 -9.02 32.44
CA VAL A 289 1.31 -9.61 31.92
C VAL A 289 1.27 -11.05 32.41
N ASP A 290 0.11 -11.48 32.92
CA ASP A 290 -0.10 -12.88 33.33
C ASP A 290 0.25 -13.84 32.18
N GLU A 291 0.97 -14.93 32.48
CA GLU A 291 1.49 -15.83 31.44
C GLU A 291 0.38 -16.48 30.61
N ASN A 292 -0.77 -16.79 31.21
CA ASN A 292 -1.88 -17.39 30.47
C ASN A 292 -2.55 -16.36 29.57
N ILE A 293 -2.68 -15.12 30.05
CA ILE A 293 -3.16 -14.00 29.22
C ILE A 293 -2.19 -13.75 28.06
N ALA A 294 -0.88 -13.71 28.32
CA ALA A 294 0.13 -13.45 27.29
C ALA A 294 0.13 -14.53 26.19
N LYS A 295 0.00 -15.82 26.57
CA LYS A 295 -0.08 -16.95 25.62
C LYS A 295 -1.27 -16.85 24.66
N GLU A 296 -2.38 -16.29 25.11
CA GLU A 296 -3.55 -16.09 24.24
C GLU A 296 -3.47 -14.76 23.48
N ALA A 297 -3.02 -13.69 24.13
CA ALA A 297 -2.94 -12.34 23.55
C ALA A 297 -1.88 -12.21 22.44
N ILE A 298 -0.82 -13.05 22.44
CA ILE A 298 0.19 -13.04 21.38
C ILE A 298 -0.38 -13.48 20.02
N LYS A 299 -1.30 -14.45 20.01
CA LYS A 299 -1.85 -15.04 18.77
C LYS A 299 -2.48 -14.00 17.82
N PRO A 300 -3.41 -13.13 18.28
CA PRO A 300 -3.99 -12.12 17.40
C PRO A 300 -3.04 -10.97 17.08
N ILE A 301 -2.00 -10.73 17.90
CA ILE A 301 -0.94 -9.73 17.62
C ILE A 301 -0.03 -10.24 16.51
N GLU A 302 0.46 -11.48 16.58
CA GLU A 302 1.28 -12.07 15.51
C GLU A 302 0.51 -12.14 14.20
N LYS A 303 -0.79 -12.50 14.26
CA LYS A 303 -1.66 -12.47 13.09
C LYS A 303 -1.80 -11.07 12.52
N MET A 304 -1.94 -10.03 13.35
CA MET A 304 -1.87 -8.63 12.91
C MET A 304 -0.55 -8.36 12.17
N LEU A 305 0.58 -8.64 12.80
CA LEU A 305 1.91 -8.34 12.26
C LEU A 305 2.17 -9.06 10.92
N ALA A 306 1.77 -10.33 10.82
CA ALA A 306 1.88 -11.13 9.60
C ALA A 306 1.00 -10.56 8.46
N LEU A 307 -0.20 -10.09 8.78
CA LEU A 307 -1.11 -9.48 7.80
C LEU A 307 -0.73 -8.02 7.46
N SER A 308 0.12 -7.38 8.27
CA SER A 308 0.53 -5.97 8.15
C SER A 308 1.85 -5.77 7.40
N VAL A 309 2.43 -6.84 6.84
CA VAL A 309 3.57 -6.70 5.93
C VAL A 309 3.06 -5.94 4.70
N ALA A 310 3.70 -4.81 4.39
CA ALA A 310 3.33 -3.98 3.24
C ALA A 310 3.16 -4.87 1.99
N PRO A 311 2.19 -4.57 1.10
CA PRO A 311 2.17 -5.22 -0.21
C PRO A 311 3.57 -5.06 -0.81
N LYS A 312 4.17 -6.19 -1.18
CA LYS A 312 5.52 -6.25 -1.75
C LYS A 312 5.57 -5.16 -2.82
N ALA A 313 6.47 -4.17 -2.69
CA ALA A 313 6.62 -3.14 -3.70
C ALA A 313 6.74 -3.85 -5.05
N LEU A 314 5.85 -3.52 -5.98
CA LEU A 314 5.84 -4.20 -7.27
C LEU A 314 7.21 -3.98 -7.92
N PRO A 315 7.84 -5.02 -8.47
CA PRO A 315 9.11 -4.86 -9.16
C PRO A 315 8.93 -3.82 -10.26
N LYS A 316 9.83 -2.84 -10.29
CA LYS A 316 9.87 -1.80 -11.32
C LYS A 316 10.52 -2.36 -12.57
N LEU A 317 9.85 -2.22 -13.71
CA LEU A 317 10.38 -2.72 -14.97
C LEU A 317 10.07 -1.77 -16.11
N VAL A 318 11.07 -1.51 -16.94
CA VAL A 318 10.92 -0.62 -18.10
C VAL A 318 10.33 -1.39 -19.28
N PHE A 319 9.29 -0.84 -19.91
CA PHE A 319 8.81 -1.35 -21.19
C PHE A 319 9.39 -0.52 -22.35
N ALA A 320 10.28 -1.14 -23.13
CA ALA A 320 11.01 -0.52 -24.24
C ALA A 320 10.16 -0.40 -25.51
N THR A 321 9.09 0.39 -25.45
CA THR A 321 8.23 0.71 -26.61
C THR A 321 7.72 2.15 -26.56
N HIS A 322 7.64 2.78 -27.73
CA HIS A 322 6.95 4.06 -27.93
C HIS A 322 5.49 3.89 -28.37
N ASN A 323 5.05 2.65 -28.61
CA ASN A 323 3.70 2.38 -29.11
C ASN A 323 2.66 2.32 -27.97
N ALA A 324 1.83 3.37 -27.88
CA ALA A 324 0.81 3.52 -26.83
C ALA A 324 -0.26 2.40 -26.80
N HIS A 325 -0.57 1.79 -27.95
CA HIS A 325 -1.52 0.66 -27.99
C HIS A 325 -0.92 -0.59 -27.33
N LYS A 326 0.38 -0.84 -27.57
CA LYS A 326 1.10 -1.93 -26.89
C LYS A 326 1.16 -1.69 -25.39
N THR A 327 1.50 -0.46 -24.98
CA THR A 327 1.54 -0.09 -23.55
C THR A 327 0.20 -0.34 -22.88
N SER A 328 -0.91 0.05 -23.51
CA SER A 328 -2.26 -0.16 -22.97
C SER A 328 -2.58 -1.65 -22.78
N GLU A 329 -2.29 -2.50 -23.77
CA GLU A 329 -2.56 -3.94 -23.72
C GLU A 329 -1.73 -4.62 -22.62
N VAL A 330 -0.43 -4.32 -22.58
CA VAL A 330 0.50 -4.91 -21.60
C VAL A 330 0.20 -4.43 -20.18
N SER A 331 -0.10 -3.14 -20.00
CA SER A 331 -0.43 -2.56 -18.68
C SER A 331 -1.69 -3.21 -18.09
N ALA A 332 -2.69 -3.54 -18.91
CA ALA A 332 -3.89 -4.20 -18.43
C ALA A 332 -3.59 -5.62 -17.88
N ILE A 333 -2.68 -6.36 -18.52
CA ILE A 333 -2.33 -7.74 -18.14
C ILE A 333 -1.39 -7.79 -16.93
N LEU A 334 -0.47 -6.83 -16.83
CA LEU A 334 0.53 -6.73 -15.76
C LEU A 334 0.07 -5.90 -14.56
N LYS A 335 -1.17 -5.40 -14.59
CA LYS A 335 -1.78 -4.64 -13.50
C LYS A 335 -1.63 -5.40 -12.18
N ASP A 336 -1.23 -4.68 -11.14
CA ASP A 336 -1.02 -5.20 -9.77
C ASP A 336 0.10 -6.25 -9.64
N LYS A 337 0.89 -6.50 -10.70
CA LYS A 337 2.03 -7.44 -10.70
C LYS A 337 3.39 -6.76 -10.86
N ILE A 338 3.44 -5.68 -11.65
CA ILE A 338 4.67 -4.94 -12.00
C ILE A 338 4.37 -3.44 -11.99
N ASP A 339 5.30 -2.62 -11.49
CA ASP A 339 5.28 -1.17 -11.67
C ASP A 339 5.94 -0.83 -13.02
N LEU A 340 5.12 -0.59 -14.04
CA LEU A 340 5.56 -0.43 -15.42
C LEU A 340 6.07 0.99 -15.68
N ILE A 341 7.33 1.12 -16.12
CA ILE A 341 7.93 2.40 -16.49
C ILE A 341 7.98 2.50 -18.02
N ASN A 342 7.36 3.53 -18.58
CA ASN A 342 7.37 3.80 -20.02
C ASN A 342 8.59 4.64 -20.41
N LEU A 343 9.01 4.56 -21.68
CA LEU A 343 10.17 5.31 -22.19
C LEU A 343 10.07 6.82 -22.00
N SER A 344 8.87 7.39 -22.12
CA SER A 344 8.62 8.81 -21.87
C SER A 344 8.90 9.21 -20.41
N GLN A 345 8.61 8.32 -19.45
CA GLN A 345 8.90 8.55 -18.03
C GLN A 345 10.41 8.45 -17.73
N LEU A 346 11.16 7.72 -18.55
CA LEU A 346 12.63 7.69 -18.51
C LEU A 346 13.28 8.88 -19.23
N GLY A 347 12.50 9.72 -19.93
CA GLY A 347 13.03 10.76 -20.80
C GLY A 347 13.75 10.22 -22.03
N CYS A 348 13.49 8.96 -22.43
CA CYS A 348 14.00 8.41 -23.68
C CYS A 348 13.07 8.83 -24.82
N ASN A 349 13.54 9.73 -25.70
CA ASN A 349 12.77 10.22 -26.86
C ASN A 349 13.38 9.78 -28.21
N GLU A 350 14.45 8.99 -28.17
CA GLU A 350 15.14 8.50 -29.37
C GLU A 350 14.45 7.26 -29.94
N ASP A 351 14.59 7.06 -31.25
CA ASP A 351 14.17 5.83 -31.91
C ASP A 351 15.07 4.67 -31.50
N ILE A 352 14.44 3.53 -31.19
CA ILE A 352 15.18 2.33 -30.79
C ILE A 352 15.39 1.44 -32.04
N PRO A 353 16.61 0.96 -32.30
CA PRO A 353 16.89 0.15 -33.48
C PRO A 353 16.08 -1.16 -33.53
N GLU A 354 15.53 -1.48 -34.70
CA GLU A 354 14.84 -2.73 -35.04
C GLU A 354 15.35 -3.30 -36.37
N THR A 355 16.64 -3.65 -36.42
CA THR A 355 17.38 -4.03 -37.63
C THR A 355 17.59 -5.55 -37.78
N SER A 356 16.98 -6.37 -36.93
CA SER A 356 17.13 -7.82 -36.95
C SER A 356 16.12 -8.48 -37.89
N ASP A 357 16.55 -9.57 -38.54
CA ASP A 357 15.71 -10.41 -39.41
C ASP A 357 14.77 -11.36 -38.64
N THR A 358 14.79 -11.31 -37.31
CA THR A 358 13.93 -12.13 -36.42
C THR A 358 13.21 -11.28 -35.38
N LEU A 359 11.99 -11.70 -34.99
CA LEU A 359 11.21 -11.07 -33.92
C LEU A 359 11.97 -11.06 -32.59
N ALA A 360 12.58 -12.20 -32.24
CA ALA A 360 13.39 -12.32 -31.04
C ALA A 360 14.58 -11.37 -31.04
N GLY A 361 15.27 -11.23 -32.18
CA GLY A 361 16.40 -10.31 -32.30
C GLY A 361 15.99 -8.84 -32.22
N ASN A 362 14.83 -8.43 -32.76
CA ASN A 362 14.32 -7.06 -32.60
C ASN A 362 13.91 -6.77 -31.16
N ALA A 363 13.20 -7.70 -30.51
CA ALA A 363 12.85 -7.58 -29.09
C ALA A 363 14.12 -7.47 -28.23
N LEU A 364 15.13 -8.31 -28.45
CA LEU A 364 16.41 -8.24 -27.73
C LEU A 364 17.16 -6.94 -28.01
N GLN A 365 17.22 -6.48 -29.26
CA GLN A 365 17.89 -5.24 -29.63
C GLN A 365 17.29 -4.05 -28.87
N LYS A 366 15.96 -4.00 -28.77
CA LYS A 366 15.27 -2.96 -28.01
C LYS A 366 15.54 -3.03 -26.52
N ALA A 367 15.44 -4.22 -25.93
CA ALA A 367 15.70 -4.41 -24.51
C ALA A 367 17.16 -4.07 -24.17
N ARG A 368 18.13 -4.55 -24.97
CA ARG A 368 19.55 -4.25 -24.79
C ARG A 368 19.84 -2.76 -24.86
N TYR A 369 19.28 -2.07 -25.85
CA TYR A 369 19.46 -0.62 -25.99
C TYR A 369 19.03 0.12 -24.72
N VAL A 370 17.88 -0.22 -24.14
CA VAL A 370 17.38 0.39 -22.91
C VAL A 370 18.24 0.00 -21.70
N TYR A 371 18.59 -1.29 -21.58
CA TYR A 371 19.40 -1.79 -20.48
C TYR A 371 20.79 -1.16 -20.46
N GLU A 372 21.47 -1.09 -21.60
CA GLU A 372 22.81 -0.49 -21.74
C GLU A 372 22.80 1.01 -21.46
N LYS A 373 21.75 1.73 -21.89
CA LYS A 373 21.66 3.18 -21.73
C LYS A 373 21.29 3.61 -20.31
N PHE A 374 20.37 2.89 -19.67
CA PHE A 374 19.79 3.30 -18.38
C PHE A 374 20.22 2.44 -17.19
N GLY A 375 20.79 1.25 -17.43
CA GLY A 375 21.18 0.31 -16.36
C GLY A 375 19.98 -0.24 -15.57
N LEU A 376 18.79 -0.26 -16.17
CA LEU A 376 17.54 -0.67 -15.54
C LEU A 376 17.03 -1.97 -16.16
N ASP A 377 16.52 -2.87 -15.31
CA ASP A 377 15.81 -4.05 -15.77
C ASP A 377 14.63 -3.64 -16.67
N CYS A 378 14.52 -4.29 -17.82
CA CYS A 378 13.62 -3.87 -18.87
C CYS A 378 13.16 -5.04 -19.72
N PHE A 379 12.07 -4.85 -20.45
CA PHE A 379 11.66 -5.77 -21.50
C PHE A 379 11.19 -5.02 -22.74
N ALA A 380 11.21 -5.70 -23.88
CA ALA A 380 10.64 -5.22 -25.13
C ALA A 380 9.84 -6.32 -25.81
N ASP A 381 8.93 -5.95 -26.71
CA ASP A 381 8.21 -6.89 -27.54
C ASP A 381 8.46 -6.67 -29.04
N ASP A 382 8.35 -7.72 -29.83
CA ASP A 382 8.18 -7.60 -31.27
C ASP A 382 7.09 -8.55 -31.78
N THR A 383 6.33 -8.11 -32.77
CA THR A 383 5.12 -8.78 -33.25
C THR A 383 5.16 -8.96 -34.76
N GLY A 384 4.91 -10.18 -35.23
CA GLY A 384 4.80 -10.53 -36.65
C GLY A 384 3.50 -11.24 -37.00
N LEU A 385 2.89 -10.83 -38.11
CA LEU A 385 1.87 -11.57 -38.85
C LEU A 385 2.57 -12.44 -39.90
N GLU A 386 2.38 -13.75 -39.84
CA GLU A 386 2.93 -14.69 -40.82
C GLU A 386 1.77 -15.33 -41.58
N VAL A 387 1.73 -15.16 -42.90
CA VAL A 387 0.71 -15.73 -43.78
C VAL A 387 1.31 -16.89 -44.58
N GLU A 388 0.65 -18.05 -44.55
CA GLU A 388 1.17 -19.29 -45.11
C GLU A 388 1.40 -19.21 -46.63
N SER A 389 0.48 -18.57 -47.35
CA SER A 389 0.56 -18.37 -48.81
C SER A 389 1.53 -17.28 -49.25
N LEU A 390 2.11 -16.53 -48.30
CA LEU A 390 3.15 -15.53 -48.56
C LEU A 390 4.52 -15.96 -48.03
N ASP A 391 4.73 -17.28 -47.89
CA ASP A 391 5.96 -17.88 -47.34
C ASP A 391 6.34 -17.29 -45.96
N GLY A 392 5.35 -17.00 -45.13
CA GLY A 392 5.53 -16.40 -43.80
C GLY A 392 5.59 -14.87 -43.78
N GLY A 393 5.45 -14.21 -44.93
CA GLY A 393 5.30 -12.75 -45.02
C GLY A 393 3.96 -12.26 -44.45
N PRO A 394 3.88 -11.05 -43.88
CA PRO A 394 4.94 -10.05 -43.71
C PRO A 394 6.02 -10.35 -42.64
N GLY A 395 5.76 -11.24 -41.68
CA GLY A 395 6.69 -11.64 -40.63
C GLY A 395 7.21 -10.45 -39.82
N VAL A 396 8.55 -10.32 -39.69
CA VAL A 396 9.21 -9.19 -39.01
C VAL A 396 8.92 -7.82 -39.64
N TYR A 397 8.42 -7.78 -40.87
CA TYR A 397 8.09 -6.54 -41.58
C TYR A 397 6.63 -6.09 -41.35
N THR A 398 5.91 -6.71 -40.41
CA THR A 398 4.47 -6.46 -40.16
C THR A 398 4.14 -4.98 -39.96
N ALA A 399 4.97 -4.22 -39.24
CA ALA A 399 4.71 -2.79 -39.03
C ALA A 399 4.96 -1.92 -40.28
N ARG A 400 5.70 -2.43 -41.26
CA ARG A 400 6.19 -1.72 -42.45
C ARG A 400 5.94 -2.47 -43.76
N PHE A 401 4.90 -3.31 -43.81
CA PHE A 401 4.64 -4.18 -44.96
C PHE A 401 4.32 -3.40 -46.23
N ALA A 402 3.67 -2.23 -46.09
CA ALA A 402 3.42 -1.30 -47.18
C ALA A 402 4.61 -0.34 -47.45
N GLY A 403 5.73 -0.47 -46.73
CA GLY A 403 6.93 0.38 -46.83
C GLY A 403 7.25 1.12 -45.54
N GLU A 404 8.40 1.79 -45.50
CA GLU A 404 8.81 2.61 -44.36
C GLU A 404 7.85 3.78 -44.13
N GLY A 405 7.48 4.04 -42.87
CA GLY A 405 6.59 5.12 -42.47
C GLY A 405 5.11 4.94 -42.86
N CYS A 406 4.69 3.74 -43.27
CA CYS A 406 3.31 3.49 -43.64
C CYS A 406 2.36 3.46 -42.43
N THR A 407 1.08 3.76 -42.65
CA THR A 407 0.02 3.61 -41.62
C THR A 407 -0.46 2.17 -41.51
N PHE A 408 -1.16 1.85 -40.41
CA PHE A 408 -1.78 0.53 -40.24
C PHE A 408 -2.81 0.24 -41.34
N GLU A 409 -3.56 1.26 -41.77
CA GLU A 409 -4.53 1.13 -42.85
C GLU A 409 -3.86 0.77 -44.17
N GLN A 410 -2.69 1.36 -44.48
CA GLN A 410 -1.93 1.03 -45.68
C GLN A 410 -1.39 -0.41 -45.64
N ASN A 411 -0.94 -0.87 -44.48
CA ASN A 411 -0.55 -2.26 -44.25
C ASN A 411 -1.71 -3.23 -44.48
N VAL A 412 -2.91 -2.88 -43.99
CA VAL A 412 -4.13 -3.66 -44.21
C VAL A 412 -4.56 -3.65 -45.68
N ASP A 413 -4.51 -2.51 -46.36
CA ASP A 413 -4.80 -2.44 -47.80
C ASP A 413 -3.83 -3.31 -48.61
N LYS A 414 -2.55 -3.27 -48.26
CA LYS A 414 -1.53 -4.07 -48.93
C LYS A 414 -1.77 -5.55 -48.74
N ILE A 415 -2.10 -6.02 -47.53
CA ILE A 415 -2.36 -7.45 -47.30
C ILE A 415 -3.61 -7.92 -48.04
N LEU A 416 -4.69 -7.13 -48.03
CA LEU A 416 -5.91 -7.47 -48.77
C LEU A 416 -5.67 -7.51 -50.28
N GLN A 417 -4.85 -6.59 -50.80
CA GLN A 417 -4.47 -6.56 -52.21
C GLN A 417 -3.70 -7.81 -52.62
N VAL A 418 -2.67 -8.22 -51.86
CA VAL A 418 -1.85 -9.40 -52.21
C VAL A 418 -2.61 -10.71 -51.99
N MET A 419 -3.58 -10.72 -51.07
CA MET A 419 -4.44 -11.89 -50.78
C MET A 419 -5.65 -12.00 -51.73
N LYS A 420 -5.80 -11.09 -52.70
CA LYS A 420 -6.91 -11.12 -53.65
C LYS A 420 -6.82 -12.35 -54.55
N GLY A 421 -7.84 -13.20 -54.49
CA GLY A 421 -7.91 -14.46 -55.27
C GLY A 421 -7.09 -15.62 -54.68
N VAL A 422 -6.46 -15.44 -53.52
CA VAL A 422 -5.72 -16.50 -52.83
C VAL A 422 -6.69 -17.35 -52.00
N GLU A 423 -6.71 -18.66 -52.24
CA GLU A 423 -7.56 -19.61 -51.51
C GLU A 423 -7.03 -19.91 -50.10
N ASN A 424 -5.72 -20.16 -49.96
CA ASN A 424 -5.11 -20.41 -48.65
C ASN A 424 -4.86 -19.10 -47.89
N ARG A 425 -5.73 -18.81 -46.93
CA ARG A 425 -5.71 -17.59 -46.10
C ARG A 425 -5.21 -17.81 -44.69
N LYS A 426 -4.69 -19.01 -44.38
CA LYS A 426 -4.15 -19.34 -43.07
C LYS A 426 -3.03 -18.38 -42.69
N ALA A 427 -3.11 -17.88 -41.47
CA ALA A 427 -2.15 -16.96 -40.92
C ALA A 427 -1.97 -17.21 -39.42
N ARG A 428 -0.89 -16.66 -38.87
CA ARG A 428 -0.68 -16.61 -37.44
C ARG A 428 -0.05 -15.30 -37.03
N PHE A 429 -0.41 -14.84 -35.84
CA PHE A 429 0.33 -13.81 -35.15
C PHE A 429 1.29 -14.44 -34.15
N ARG A 430 2.50 -13.89 -34.08
CA ARG A 430 3.52 -14.23 -33.09
C ARG A 430 4.02 -12.97 -32.41
N THR A 431 4.11 -13.01 -31.08
CA THR A 431 4.81 -11.98 -30.29
C THR A 431 5.93 -12.64 -29.52
N VAL A 432 7.12 -12.04 -29.58
CA VAL A 432 8.25 -12.39 -28.71
C VAL A 432 8.49 -11.24 -27.75
N ILE A 433 8.56 -11.55 -26.45
CA ILE A 433 9.00 -10.64 -25.39
C ILE A 433 10.43 -11.00 -25.01
N ALA A 434 11.31 -10.02 -24.99
CA ALA A 434 12.66 -10.13 -24.46
C ALA A 434 12.77 -9.37 -23.15
N LEU A 435 13.12 -10.07 -22.07
CA LEU A 435 13.39 -9.50 -20.74
C LEU A 435 14.90 -9.49 -20.50
N ILE A 436 15.41 -8.38 -19.99
CA ILE A 436 16.74 -8.29 -19.40
C ILE A 436 16.58 -7.99 -17.91
N GLN A 437 16.99 -8.93 -17.07
CA GLN A 437 16.91 -8.82 -15.62
C GLN A 437 18.24 -9.20 -14.98
N GLY A 438 18.84 -8.28 -14.22
CA GLY A 438 20.15 -8.50 -13.60
C GLY A 438 21.24 -8.90 -14.61
N GLY A 439 21.14 -8.38 -15.84
CA GLY A 439 22.06 -8.67 -16.95
C GLY A 439 21.83 -10.01 -17.64
N LYS A 440 20.78 -10.76 -17.29
CA LYS A 440 20.40 -12.02 -17.95
C LYS A 440 19.24 -11.81 -18.90
N GLU A 441 19.29 -12.49 -20.05
CA GLU A 441 18.28 -12.39 -21.10
C GLU A 441 17.32 -13.58 -21.06
N TYR A 442 16.02 -13.29 -21.19
CA TYR A 442 14.95 -14.28 -21.23
C TYR A 442 14.00 -13.97 -22.38
N LEU A 443 13.48 -15.00 -23.03
CA LEU A 443 12.53 -14.88 -24.13
C LEU A 443 11.22 -15.59 -23.79
N PHE A 444 10.12 -14.93 -24.13
CA PHE A 444 8.77 -15.47 -23.99
C PHE A 444 8.03 -15.31 -25.31
N GLU A 445 7.28 -16.32 -25.70
CA GLU A 445 6.59 -16.30 -26.99
C GLU A 445 5.11 -16.62 -26.82
N GLY A 446 4.28 -15.92 -27.58
CA GLY A 446 2.87 -16.22 -27.73
C GLY A 446 2.48 -16.24 -29.19
N GLU A 447 1.68 -17.24 -29.56
CA GLU A 447 1.15 -17.43 -30.92
C GLU A 447 -0.38 -17.50 -30.87
N VAL A 448 -1.03 -16.96 -31.90
CA VAL A 448 -2.43 -17.25 -32.21
C VAL A 448 -2.58 -17.53 -33.70
N ARG A 449 -3.24 -18.64 -34.03
CA ARG A 449 -3.54 -19.05 -35.40
C ARG A 449 -4.91 -18.54 -35.83
N GLY A 450 -5.08 -18.38 -37.12
CA GLY A 450 -6.31 -17.85 -37.71
C GLY A 450 -6.18 -17.74 -39.21
N GLU A 451 -6.92 -16.79 -39.77
CA GLU A 451 -6.93 -16.51 -41.20
C GLU A 451 -7.13 -15.03 -41.51
N ILE A 452 -6.73 -14.64 -42.73
CA ILE A 452 -6.98 -13.31 -43.27
C ILE A 452 -8.35 -13.26 -43.94
N THR A 453 -9.24 -12.39 -43.46
CA THR A 453 -10.58 -12.22 -44.03
C THR A 453 -10.54 -11.56 -45.43
N PRO A 454 -11.55 -11.79 -46.30
CA PRO A 454 -11.62 -11.16 -47.63
C PRO A 454 -11.75 -9.65 -47.57
N ASP A 455 -12.44 -9.16 -46.55
CA ASP A 455 -12.78 -7.76 -46.35
C ASP A 455 -12.43 -7.33 -44.91
N ARG A 456 -12.36 -6.03 -44.68
CA ARG A 456 -12.23 -5.46 -43.33
C ARG A 456 -13.54 -5.66 -42.57
N ILE A 457 -13.45 -6.20 -41.36
CA ILE A 457 -14.60 -6.43 -40.48
C ILE A 457 -14.25 -5.84 -39.11
N GLY A 458 -15.16 -5.05 -38.53
CA GLY A 458 -14.95 -4.37 -37.25
C GLY A 458 -14.19 -3.05 -37.34
N GLU A 459 -14.31 -2.23 -36.30
CA GLU A 459 -13.75 -0.86 -36.22
C GLU A 459 -12.80 -0.67 -35.02
N LYS A 460 -12.68 -1.65 -34.12
CA LYS A 460 -11.85 -1.55 -32.92
C LYS A 460 -10.46 -2.15 -33.16
N GLY A 461 -9.57 -1.97 -32.20
CA GLY A 461 -8.24 -2.58 -32.24
C GLY A 461 -7.19 -1.73 -32.98
N PHE A 462 -6.06 -2.33 -33.32
CA PHE A 462 -4.96 -1.68 -34.03
C PHE A 462 -4.26 -2.67 -34.98
N GLY A 463 -3.53 -2.16 -35.98
CA GLY A 463 -2.81 -3.01 -36.94
C GLY A 463 -3.76 -3.81 -37.83
N TYR A 464 -3.60 -5.14 -37.85
CA TYR A 464 -4.37 -6.05 -38.71
C TYR A 464 -5.58 -6.67 -38.01
N ASP A 465 -5.94 -6.19 -36.81
CA ASP A 465 -7.11 -6.67 -36.09
C ASP A 465 -8.39 -6.74 -36.95
N PRO A 466 -8.67 -5.79 -37.89
CA PRO A 466 -9.88 -5.84 -38.73
C PRO A 466 -9.87 -6.90 -39.83
N VAL A 467 -8.74 -7.57 -40.06
CA VAL A 467 -8.61 -8.58 -41.11
C VAL A 467 -8.14 -9.92 -40.59
N PHE A 468 -7.88 -10.06 -39.29
CA PHE A 468 -7.45 -11.32 -38.70
C PHE A 468 -8.58 -11.94 -37.89
N ARG A 469 -9.03 -13.12 -38.33
CA ARG A 469 -10.00 -13.96 -37.63
C ARG A 469 -9.27 -15.12 -36.95
N PRO A 470 -9.22 -15.19 -35.60
CA PRO A 470 -8.57 -16.29 -34.90
C PRO A 470 -9.33 -17.60 -35.09
N GLU A 471 -8.59 -18.70 -35.09
CA GLU A 471 -9.14 -20.06 -35.24
C GLU A 471 -10.14 -20.37 -34.11
N GLY A 472 -11.31 -20.89 -34.47
CA GLY A 472 -12.38 -21.20 -33.52
C GLY A 472 -13.32 -20.04 -33.17
N TYR A 473 -13.18 -18.89 -33.83
CA TYR A 473 -14.05 -17.72 -33.64
C TYR A 473 -14.63 -17.23 -34.98
N ASP A 474 -15.86 -16.74 -34.94
CA ASP A 474 -16.51 -16.14 -36.11
C ASP A 474 -16.15 -14.65 -36.31
N GLN A 475 -15.65 -14.01 -35.24
CA GLN A 475 -15.34 -12.60 -35.15
C GLN A 475 -13.85 -12.32 -35.41
N THR A 476 -13.54 -11.19 -36.02
CA THR A 476 -12.17 -10.65 -36.09
C THR A 476 -11.73 -10.06 -34.76
N PHE A 477 -10.42 -9.84 -34.56
CA PHE A 477 -9.95 -9.14 -33.36
C PHE A 477 -10.50 -7.72 -33.22
N ALA A 478 -10.89 -7.06 -34.31
CA ALA A 478 -11.51 -5.74 -34.28
C ALA A 478 -12.96 -5.73 -33.77
N GLU A 479 -13.59 -6.90 -33.64
CA GLU A 479 -14.95 -7.05 -33.11
C GLU A 479 -14.97 -7.47 -31.64
N MET A 480 -13.86 -8.04 -31.14
CA MET A 480 -13.72 -8.53 -29.77
C MET A 480 -13.54 -7.40 -28.75
N GLY A 481 -14.02 -7.64 -27.53
CA GLY A 481 -13.71 -6.77 -26.39
C GLY A 481 -12.25 -6.92 -25.94
N PRO A 482 -11.63 -5.89 -25.32
CA PRO A 482 -10.23 -5.94 -24.87
C PRO A 482 -9.91 -7.14 -23.97
N ASP A 483 -10.78 -7.45 -23.01
CA ASP A 483 -10.58 -8.57 -22.06
C ASP A 483 -10.65 -9.94 -22.73
N GLU A 484 -11.50 -10.09 -23.74
CA GLU A 484 -11.62 -11.32 -24.51
C GLU A 484 -10.43 -11.51 -25.42
N LYS A 485 -10.05 -10.46 -26.15
CA LYS A 485 -8.86 -10.44 -27.00
C LYS A 485 -7.60 -10.79 -26.21
N ASN A 486 -7.38 -10.17 -25.05
CA ASN A 486 -6.18 -10.39 -24.23
C ASN A 486 -6.03 -11.84 -23.74
N LYS A 487 -7.12 -12.61 -23.63
CA LYS A 487 -7.04 -14.03 -23.23
C LYS A 487 -6.48 -14.93 -24.34
N ILE A 488 -6.68 -14.55 -25.60
CA ILE A 488 -6.37 -15.41 -26.75
C ILE A 488 -5.30 -14.84 -27.67
N SER A 489 -5.02 -13.53 -27.61
CA SER A 489 -4.06 -12.89 -28.49
C SER A 489 -2.66 -13.42 -28.26
N HIS A 490 -1.88 -13.48 -29.33
CA HIS A 490 -0.43 -13.73 -29.31
C HIS A 490 0.30 -12.89 -28.26
N ARG A 491 0.06 -11.57 -28.20
CA ARG A 491 0.66 -10.71 -27.17
C ARG A 491 0.15 -11.06 -25.77
N GLY A 492 -1.14 -11.27 -25.59
CA GLY A 492 -1.73 -11.69 -24.32
C GLY A 492 -1.07 -12.95 -23.76
N ARG A 493 -0.89 -13.96 -24.62
CA ARG A 493 -0.18 -15.21 -24.28
C ARG A 493 1.30 -14.99 -23.94
N ALA A 494 2.01 -14.18 -24.72
CA ALA A 494 3.42 -13.86 -24.47
C ALA A 494 3.59 -13.13 -23.13
N VAL A 495 2.75 -12.12 -22.84
CA VAL A 495 2.78 -11.34 -21.60
C VAL A 495 2.41 -12.22 -20.41
N GLN A 496 1.46 -13.16 -20.55
CA GLN A 496 1.11 -14.09 -19.48
C GLN A 496 2.28 -15.03 -19.14
N ALA A 497 2.95 -15.60 -20.15
CA ALA A 497 4.14 -16.43 -19.94
C ALA A 497 5.27 -15.65 -19.24
N PHE A 498 5.50 -14.41 -19.66
CA PHE A 498 6.42 -13.48 -19.00
C PHE A 498 6.01 -13.19 -17.54
N ALA A 499 4.74 -12.90 -17.29
CA ALA A 499 4.23 -12.60 -15.95
C ALA A 499 4.37 -13.81 -15.01
N ASP A 500 4.11 -15.02 -15.51
CA ASP A 500 4.24 -16.26 -14.74
C ASP A 500 5.69 -16.52 -14.33
N PHE A 501 6.66 -16.24 -15.22
CA PHE A 501 8.09 -16.31 -14.91
C PHE A 501 8.50 -15.32 -13.81
N MET A 502 8.01 -14.08 -13.87
CA MET A 502 8.30 -13.05 -12.86
C MET A 502 7.76 -13.43 -11.48
N LEU A 503 6.59 -14.07 -11.43
CA LEU A 503 5.97 -14.53 -10.18
C LEU A 503 6.70 -15.74 -9.55
N GLN A 504 7.27 -16.62 -10.37
CA GLN A 504 8.06 -17.77 -9.89
C GLN A 504 9.43 -17.34 -9.36
N SER A 505 10.08 -16.37 -10.00
CA SER A 505 11.40 -15.85 -9.61
C SER A 505 11.36 -14.95 -8.35
N SER A 506 10.16 -14.59 -7.90
CA SER A 506 9.92 -13.74 -6.72
C SER A 506 9.60 -14.54 -5.43
N ARG A 507 9.52 -15.87 -5.52
CA ARG A 507 9.41 -16.80 -4.38
C ARG A 507 10.79 -17.32 -4.02
#